data_AF-A0A2H9MQ77-F1
#
_entry.id   AF-A0A2H9MQ77-F1
#
_cell.length_a   1.000
_cell.length_b   1.000
_cell.length_c   1.000
_cell.angle_alpha   90.00
_cell.angle_beta   90.00
_cell.angle_gamma   90.00
#
_symmetry.space_group_name_H-M   'P 1'
#
loop_
_entity.id
_entity.type
_entity.pdbx_description
1 polymer ?
#
loop_
_entity_poly.entity_id
_entity_poly.type
_entity_poly.pdbx_seq_one_letter_code
_entity_poly.pdbx_strand_id
1 'polypeptide(L)'
;MEEILIFAKIHLTEIKLYFFYGFFFSSFFTPIAIYLGRKFGIVDRLSRKGERNKINERPFPRTGGLSIYLSFVLIFLIIGNFSRQIVGIVIGSSIIFFGMMLDDKKGLSVLQKFSIQFTGAFVVIMTGTAFKAITNPFGDDMLRLGWIGIVFTVIWIVGITNAVNIIDGLDGLAAGVVMISSISISLVAMFKGNLSLSLLLFGISGTLVAF
;
A
#
# COMPACT_ATOMS: atom_id res chain seq x y z
N MET A 1 -10.99 14.94 -21.26
CA MET A 1 -9.50 14.93 -21.31
C MET A 1 -8.93 16.30 -20.97
N GLU A 2 -9.50 17.36 -21.52
CA GLU A 2 -9.08 18.75 -21.30
C GLU A 2 -9.15 19.19 -19.82
N GLU A 3 -10.22 18.84 -19.11
CA GLU A 3 -10.38 19.13 -17.67
C GLU A 3 -9.26 18.52 -16.80
N ILE A 4 -8.76 17.33 -17.15
CA ILE A 4 -7.65 16.68 -16.44
C ILE A 4 -6.38 17.49 -16.64
N LEU A 5 -6.11 17.91 -17.88
CA LEU A 5 -4.91 18.64 -18.23
C LEU A 5 -4.90 20.00 -17.55
N ILE A 6 -6.07 20.63 -17.43
CA ILE A 6 -6.24 21.88 -16.69
C ILE A 6 -6.02 21.64 -15.19
N PHE A 7 -6.67 20.64 -14.59
CA PHE A 7 -6.50 20.30 -13.18
C PHE A 7 -5.05 19.95 -12.85
N ALA A 8 -4.42 19.10 -13.67
CA ALA A 8 -3.03 18.71 -13.54
C ALA A 8 -2.08 19.91 -13.68
N LYS A 9 -2.36 20.85 -14.60
CA LYS A 9 -1.57 22.07 -14.74
C LYS A 9 -1.68 22.96 -13.50
N ILE A 10 -2.89 23.12 -12.95
CA ILE A 10 -3.11 23.94 -11.76
C ILE A 10 -2.36 23.36 -10.56
N HIS A 11 -2.45 22.05 -10.35
CA HIS A 11 -1.87 21.36 -9.20
C HIS A 11 -0.48 20.76 -9.45
N LEU A 12 0.17 21.11 -10.58
CA LEU A 12 1.43 20.49 -11.00
C LEU A 12 2.54 20.66 -9.96
N THR A 13 2.60 21.83 -9.33
CA THR A 13 3.58 22.14 -8.29
C THR A 13 3.39 21.26 -7.05
N GLU A 14 2.14 21.07 -6.61
CA GLU A 14 1.82 20.22 -5.46
C GLU A 14 2.13 18.76 -5.79
N ILE A 15 1.74 18.27 -6.97
CA ILE A 15 2.02 16.90 -7.41
C ILE A 15 3.54 16.63 -7.36
N LYS A 16 4.35 17.54 -7.94
CA LYS A 16 5.82 17.43 -7.89
C LYS A 16 6.33 17.45 -6.45
N LEU A 17 5.82 18.38 -5.63
CA LEU A 17 6.25 18.53 -4.24
C LEU A 17 6.00 17.24 -3.43
N TYR A 18 4.79 16.69 -3.49
CA TYR A 18 4.44 15.49 -2.74
C TYR A 18 5.16 14.24 -3.25
N PHE A 19 5.40 14.14 -4.56
CA PHE A 19 6.27 13.11 -5.13
C PHE A 19 7.68 13.18 -4.51
N PHE A 20 8.29 14.37 -4.49
CA PHE A 20 9.63 14.54 -3.89
C PHE A 20 9.63 14.36 -2.38
N TYR A 21 8.58 14.74 -1.66
CA TYR A 21 8.44 14.39 -0.24
C TYR A 21 8.51 12.88 -0.02
N GLY A 22 7.75 12.11 -0.80
CA GLY A 22 7.82 10.65 -0.73
C GLY A 22 9.22 10.10 -1.01
N PHE A 23 9.85 10.59 -2.08
CA PHE A 23 11.22 10.20 -2.44
C PHE A 23 12.21 10.43 -1.29
N PHE A 24 12.26 11.66 -0.76
CA PHE A 24 13.22 12.01 0.28
C PHE A 24 12.91 11.36 1.63
N PHE A 25 11.64 11.21 2.01
CA PHE A 25 11.26 10.49 3.22
C PHE A 25 11.67 9.02 3.15
N SER A 26 11.42 8.35 2.01
CA SER A 26 11.80 6.95 1.82
C SER A 26 13.32 6.77 1.89
N SER A 27 14.08 7.59 1.14
CA SER A 27 15.55 7.56 1.20
C SER A 27 16.10 7.80 2.60
N PHE A 28 15.45 8.65 3.40
CA PHE A 28 15.82 8.90 4.79
C PHE A 28 15.47 7.72 5.72
N PHE A 29 14.29 7.12 5.56
CA PHE A 29 13.84 6.02 6.42
C PHE A 29 14.47 4.67 6.06
N THR A 30 14.91 4.45 4.83
CA THR A 30 15.54 3.19 4.39
C THR A 30 16.77 2.79 5.23
N PRO A 31 17.79 3.64 5.49
CA PRO A 31 18.90 3.26 6.36
C PRO A 31 18.45 2.97 7.80
N ILE A 32 17.41 3.66 8.29
CA ILE A 32 16.82 3.40 9.62
C ILE A 32 16.16 2.03 9.63
N ALA A 33 15.36 1.69 8.62
CA ALA A 33 14.73 0.39 8.48
C ALA A 33 15.78 -0.73 8.46
N ILE A 34 16.83 -0.59 7.65
CA ILE A 34 17.97 -1.53 7.58
C ILE A 34 18.60 -1.73 8.97
N TYR A 35 18.88 -0.64 9.69
CA TYR A 35 19.44 -0.70 11.04
C TYR A 35 18.52 -1.42 12.01
N LEU A 36 17.23 -1.08 12.04
CA LEU A 36 16.24 -1.71 12.93
C LEU A 36 16.05 -3.19 12.62
N GLY A 37 16.00 -3.57 11.33
CA GLY A 37 15.92 -4.97 10.93
C GLY A 37 17.10 -5.79 11.44
N ARG A 38 18.33 -5.26 11.33
CA ARG A 38 19.53 -5.91 11.90
C ARG A 38 19.47 -5.96 13.43
N LYS A 39 19.11 -4.86 14.09
CA LYS A 39 19.04 -4.76 15.56
C LYS A 39 18.02 -5.71 16.17
N PHE A 40 16.86 -5.88 15.54
CA PHE A 40 15.78 -6.73 16.04
C PHE A 40 15.80 -8.17 15.48
N GLY A 41 16.80 -8.51 14.67
CA GLY A 41 16.93 -9.83 14.05
C GLY A 41 15.84 -10.15 13.03
N ILE A 42 15.19 -9.12 12.46
CA ILE A 42 14.21 -9.27 11.37
C ILE A 42 14.98 -9.29 10.05
N VAL A 43 15.78 -10.34 9.90
CA VAL A 43 16.65 -10.59 8.75
C VAL A 43 16.25 -11.90 8.12
N ASP A 44 16.48 -12.02 6.82
CA ASP A 44 16.31 -13.26 6.11
C ASP A 44 17.17 -14.35 6.77
N ARG A 45 16.58 -15.51 7.04
CA ARG A 45 17.32 -16.61 7.63
C ARG A 45 18.34 -17.05 6.60
N LEU A 46 19.63 -16.97 6.95
CA LEU A 46 20.68 -17.66 6.21
C LEU A 46 20.23 -19.11 6.01
N SER A 47 20.13 -19.54 4.75
CA SER A 47 19.74 -20.91 4.44
C SER A 47 20.61 -21.86 5.24
N ARG A 48 19.96 -22.85 5.85
CA ARG A 48 20.62 -24.08 6.26
C ARG A 48 21.35 -24.59 5.01
N LYS A 49 22.66 -24.86 5.12
CA LYS A 49 23.51 -25.44 4.07
C LYS A 49 22.71 -26.49 3.27
N GLY A 50 22.32 -26.20 2.02
CA GLY A 50 21.62 -27.15 1.14
C GLY A 50 20.42 -26.64 0.31
N GLU A 51 19.86 -25.45 0.58
CA GLU A 51 18.76 -24.91 -0.24
C GLU A 51 19.30 -24.24 -1.52
N ARG A 52 19.01 -24.86 -2.67
CA ARG A 52 19.55 -24.52 -4.00
C ARG A 52 19.08 -23.18 -4.62
N ASN A 53 18.27 -22.38 -3.92
CA ASN A 53 17.47 -21.31 -4.54
C ASN A 53 17.70 -19.89 -4.00
N LYS A 54 18.82 -19.58 -3.34
CA LYS A 54 19.14 -18.18 -2.97
C LYS A 54 20.55 -17.79 -3.39
N ILE A 55 20.62 -16.70 -4.17
CA ILE A 55 21.81 -16.13 -4.82
C ILE A 55 22.70 -15.36 -3.82
N ASN A 56 22.16 -15.06 -2.63
CA ASN A 56 22.69 -14.06 -1.72
C ASN A 56 23.42 -14.68 -0.50
N GLU A 57 24.71 -14.40 -0.35
CA GLU A 57 25.60 -14.98 0.69
C GLU A 57 25.44 -14.35 2.09
N ARG A 58 24.75 -13.20 2.21
CA ARG A 58 24.59 -12.47 3.49
C ARG A 58 23.12 -12.32 3.85
N PRO A 59 22.74 -12.33 5.15
CA PRO A 59 21.36 -12.11 5.56
C PRO A 59 20.95 -10.65 5.31
N PHE A 60 19.90 -10.46 4.52
CA PHE A 60 19.34 -9.14 4.20
C PHE A 60 18.17 -8.80 5.15
N PRO A 61 18.02 -7.56 5.63
CA PRO A 61 16.88 -7.16 6.46
C PRO A 61 15.56 -7.26 5.69
N ARG A 62 14.52 -7.80 6.33
CA ARG A 62 13.15 -7.89 5.78
C ARG A 62 12.25 -6.72 6.17
N THR A 63 12.85 -5.59 6.55
CA THR A 63 12.15 -4.43 7.11
C THR A 63 11.97 -3.29 6.12
N GLY A 64 12.24 -3.52 4.83
CA GLY A 64 12.15 -2.52 3.78
C GLY A 64 10.78 -1.83 3.72
N GLY A 65 9.69 -2.58 3.89
CA GLY A 65 8.33 -2.02 3.93
C GLY A 65 8.12 -0.95 5.01
N LEU A 66 8.96 -0.87 6.05
CA LEU A 66 8.89 0.16 7.07
C LEU A 66 9.22 1.56 6.53
N SER A 67 10.17 1.70 5.60
CA SER A 67 10.48 3.01 5.01
C SER A 67 9.32 3.50 4.14
N ILE A 68 8.70 2.59 3.38
CA ILE A 68 7.51 2.89 2.58
C ILE A 68 6.36 3.34 3.49
N TYR A 69 6.07 2.54 4.52
CA TYR A 69 4.94 2.78 5.41
C TYR A 69 5.08 4.09 6.20
N LEU A 70 6.27 4.40 6.74
CA LEU A 70 6.52 5.64 7.46
C LEU A 70 6.41 6.87 6.53
N SER A 71 6.90 6.78 5.30
CA SER A 71 6.76 7.84 4.31
C SER A 71 5.29 8.10 3.96
N PHE A 72 4.52 7.03 3.74
CA PHE A 72 3.08 7.09 3.52
C PHE A 72 2.32 7.78 4.65
N VAL A 73 2.56 7.38 5.90
CA VAL A 73 1.90 7.99 7.08
C VAL A 73 2.29 9.46 7.22
N LEU A 74 3.56 9.80 6.99
CA LEU A 74 4.02 11.19 7.10
C LEU A 74 3.38 12.08 6.03
N ILE A 75 3.30 11.62 4.78
CA ILE A 75 2.59 12.33 3.70
C ILE A 75 1.11 12.49 4.03
N PHE A 76 0.46 11.43 4.53
CA PHE A 76 -0.93 11.48 4.97
C PHE A 76 -1.14 12.55 6.06
N LEU A 77 -0.26 12.61 7.06
CA LEU A 77 -0.36 13.61 8.14
C LEU A 77 -0.11 15.04 7.64
N ILE A 78 0.81 15.23 6.69
CA ILE A 78 1.09 16.54 6.09
C ILE A 78 -0.10 17.07 5.30
N ILE A 79 -0.77 16.21 4.52
CA ILE A 79 -1.97 16.61 3.76
C ILE A 79 -3.11 16.93 4.71
N GLY A 80 -3.33 16.10 5.74
CA GLY A 80 -4.25 16.34 6.86
C GLY A 80 -5.75 16.37 6.54
N ASN A 81 -6.14 16.62 5.29
CA ASN A 81 -7.53 16.78 4.86
C ASN A 81 -8.02 15.55 4.09
N PHE A 82 -8.56 14.57 4.83
CA PHE A 82 -9.05 13.31 4.28
C PHE A 82 -10.45 12.95 4.75
N SER A 83 -11.18 12.24 3.89
CA SER A 83 -12.46 11.66 4.26
C SER A 83 -12.31 10.56 5.30
N ARG A 84 -13.39 10.29 6.05
CA ARG A 84 -13.46 9.18 7.01
C ARG A 84 -13.04 7.84 6.40
N GLN A 85 -13.35 7.61 5.12
CA GLN A 85 -12.99 6.40 4.39
C GLN A 85 -11.48 6.25 4.24
N ILE A 86 -10.77 7.33 3.86
CA ILE A 86 -9.31 7.29 3.70
C ILE A 86 -8.63 7.13 5.05
N VAL A 87 -9.13 7.79 6.10
CA VAL A 87 -8.67 7.56 7.48
C VAL A 87 -8.85 6.08 7.87
N GLY A 88 -10.00 5.49 7.53
CA GLY A 88 -10.25 4.05 7.73
C GLY A 88 -9.25 3.15 7.02
N ILE A 89 -8.91 3.47 5.77
CA ILE A 89 -7.89 2.77 4.99
C ILE A 89 -6.53 2.85 5.66
N VAL A 90 -6.12 4.01 6.17
CA VAL A 90 -4.85 4.19 6.90
C VAL A 90 -4.81 3.36 8.17
N ILE A 91 -5.88 3.38 8.99
CA ILE A 91 -5.94 2.59 10.23
C ILE A 91 -5.95 1.10 9.91
N GLY A 92 -6.75 0.67 8.94
CA GLY A 92 -6.81 -0.72 8.51
C GLY A 92 -5.47 -1.21 7.95
N SER A 93 -4.80 -0.42 7.10
CA SER A 93 -3.47 -0.74 6.59
C SER A 93 -2.41 -0.72 7.68
N SER A 94 -2.53 0.12 8.72
CA SER A 94 -1.67 0.09 9.91
C SER A 94 -1.71 -1.27 10.59
N ILE A 95 -2.93 -1.78 10.84
CA ILE A 95 -3.15 -3.08 11.51
C ILE A 95 -2.50 -4.20 10.68
N ILE A 96 -2.73 -4.18 9.37
CA ILE A 96 -2.16 -5.18 8.46
C ILE A 96 -0.64 -5.07 8.45
N PHE A 97 -0.09 -3.88 8.23
CA PHE A 97 1.36 -3.66 8.15
C PHE A 97 2.08 -4.13 9.42
N PHE A 98 1.67 -3.66 10.60
CA PHE A 98 2.35 -4.04 11.84
C PHE A 98 2.12 -5.51 12.19
N GLY A 99 0.92 -6.05 11.90
CA GLY A 99 0.65 -7.47 12.08
C GLY A 99 1.49 -8.36 11.17
N MET A 100 1.72 -7.95 9.92
CA MET A 100 2.59 -8.68 8.99
C MET A 100 4.08 -8.49 9.32
N MET A 101 4.49 -7.35 9.86
CA MET A 101 5.85 -7.19 10.38
C MET A 101 6.12 -8.11 11.59
N LEU A 102 5.09 -8.43 12.38
CA LEU A 102 5.19 -9.46 13.43
C LEU A 102 5.33 -10.87 12.84
N ASP A 103 4.72 -11.14 11.68
CA ASP A 103 4.91 -12.39 10.92
C ASP A 103 6.36 -12.58 10.48
N ASP A 104 6.98 -11.53 9.93
CA ASP A 104 8.39 -11.59 9.52
C ASP A 104 9.34 -11.94 10.68
N LYS A 105 8.97 -11.56 11.90
CA LYS A 105 9.74 -11.87 13.11
C LYS A 105 9.44 -13.25 13.69
N LYS A 106 8.16 -13.62 13.79
CA LYS A 106 7.72 -14.79 14.57
C LYS A 106 7.31 -16.00 13.74
N GLY A 107 7.03 -15.83 12.45
CA GLY A 107 6.45 -16.87 11.59
C GLY A 107 5.06 -17.26 12.07
N LEU A 108 4.07 -16.40 11.83
CA LEU A 108 2.68 -16.63 12.22
C LEU A 108 2.04 -17.76 11.41
N SER A 109 1.08 -18.45 12.03
CA SER A 109 0.27 -19.45 11.34
C SER A 109 -0.64 -18.79 10.30
N VAL A 110 -1.08 -19.56 9.30
CA VAL A 110 -1.97 -19.08 8.23
C VAL A 110 -3.22 -18.41 8.81
N LEU A 111 -3.83 -19.02 9.84
CA LEU A 111 -5.00 -18.46 10.52
C LEU A 111 -4.70 -17.11 11.19
N GLN A 112 -3.54 -16.95 11.82
CA GLN A 112 -3.14 -15.68 12.43
C GLN A 112 -2.98 -14.56 11.40
N LYS A 113 -2.35 -14.86 10.24
CA LYS A 113 -2.20 -13.91 9.14
C LYS A 113 -3.55 -13.44 8.61
N PHE A 114 -4.44 -14.39 8.33
CA PHE A 114 -5.79 -14.07 7.87
C PHE A 114 -6.58 -13.28 8.91
N SER A 115 -6.51 -13.63 10.20
CA SER A 115 -7.18 -12.87 11.26
C SER A 115 -6.74 -11.40 11.30
N ILE A 116 -5.44 -11.12 11.14
CA ILE A 116 -4.90 -9.75 11.06
C ILE A 116 -5.48 -9.01 9.84
N GLN A 117 -5.45 -9.64 8.67
CA GLN A 117 -5.95 -9.06 7.42
C GLN A 117 -7.45 -8.81 7.46
N PHE A 118 -8.23 -9.75 8.00
CA PHE A 118 -9.67 -9.58 8.21
C PHE A 118 -9.98 -8.47 9.21
N THR A 119 -9.19 -8.34 10.29
CA THR A 119 -9.35 -7.24 11.25
C THR A 119 -9.12 -5.88 10.59
N GLY A 120 -8.03 -5.75 9.81
CA GLY A 120 -7.77 -4.53 9.04
C GLY A 120 -8.89 -4.22 8.04
N ALA A 121 -9.34 -5.21 7.27
CA ALA A 121 -10.44 -5.07 6.33
C ALA A 121 -11.75 -4.65 7.01
N PHE A 122 -12.06 -5.23 8.18
CA PHE A 122 -13.23 -4.88 8.96
C PHE A 122 -13.21 -3.41 9.39
N VAL A 123 -12.08 -2.90 9.88
CA VAL A 123 -11.93 -1.47 10.22
C VAL A 123 -12.20 -0.57 9.01
N VAL A 124 -11.70 -0.94 7.83
CA VAL A 124 -11.97 -0.21 6.59
C VAL A 124 -13.47 -0.18 6.29
N ILE A 125 -14.16 -1.32 6.38
CA ILE A 125 -15.60 -1.44 6.11
C ILE A 125 -16.43 -0.59 7.07
N MET A 126 -16.06 -0.53 8.35
CA MET A 126 -16.76 0.28 9.37
C MET A 126 -16.72 1.78 9.09
N THR A 127 -15.87 2.25 8.18
CA THR A 127 -15.86 3.65 7.71
C THR A 127 -16.82 3.92 6.55
N GLY A 128 -17.59 2.91 6.12
CA GLY A 128 -18.49 2.96 4.98
C GLY A 128 -17.81 2.67 3.64
N THR A 129 -16.58 2.13 3.67
CA THR A 129 -15.83 1.72 2.48
C THR A 129 -16.23 0.31 2.10
N ALA A 130 -17.11 0.19 1.10
CA ALA A 130 -17.51 -1.09 0.52
C ALA A 130 -17.93 -0.91 -0.95
N PHE A 131 -17.87 -1.98 -1.75
CA PHE A 131 -18.45 -1.97 -3.08
C PHE A 131 -19.97 -1.82 -2.98
N LYS A 132 -20.53 -0.75 -3.52
CA LYS A 132 -21.99 -0.49 -3.44
C LYS A 132 -22.74 -1.03 -4.66
N ALA A 133 -22.13 -0.90 -5.82
CA ALA A 133 -22.68 -1.34 -7.09
C ALA A 133 -21.54 -1.67 -8.08
N ILE A 134 -21.88 -2.46 -9.10
CA ILE A 134 -21.04 -2.67 -10.29
C ILE A 134 -21.82 -2.29 -11.54
N THR A 135 -21.10 -1.88 -12.59
CA THR A 135 -21.68 -1.69 -13.91
C THR A 135 -22.11 -3.03 -14.49
N ASN A 136 -23.30 -3.12 -15.06
CA ASN A 136 -23.70 -4.28 -15.84
C ASN A 136 -22.93 -4.28 -17.17
N PRO A 137 -22.12 -5.31 -17.49
CA PRO A 137 -21.41 -5.36 -18.77
C PRO A 137 -22.33 -5.62 -19.97
N PHE A 138 -23.59 -6.01 -19.75
CA PHE A 138 -24.56 -6.36 -20.80
C PHE A 138 -25.72 -5.36 -20.93
N GLY A 139 -25.68 -4.22 -20.23
CA GLY A 139 -26.70 -3.18 -20.31
C GLY A 139 -26.31 -1.94 -19.52
N ASP A 140 -27.14 -0.89 -19.57
CA ASP A 140 -26.78 0.42 -18.99
C ASP A 140 -27.08 0.54 -17.48
N ASP A 141 -27.69 -0.49 -16.88
CA ASP A 141 -28.08 -0.49 -15.47
C ASP A 141 -26.90 -0.76 -14.51
N MET A 142 -26.99 -0.21 -13.30
CA MET A 142 -26.08 -0.54 -12.20
C MET A 142 -26.65 -1.67 -11.33
N LEU A 143 -25.87 -2.72 -11.11
CA LEU A 143 -26.22 -3.82 -10.22
C LEU A 143 -25.83 -3.45 -8.78
N ARG A 144 -26.83 -3.23 -7.92
CA ARG A 144 -26.61 -2.97 -6.48
C ARG A 144 -26.23 -4.26 -5.76
N LEU A 145 -25.14 -4.23 -5.01
CA LEU A 145 -24.57 -5.44 -4.40
C LEU A 145 -25.13 -5.74 -2.99
N GLY A 146 -25.64 -4.74 -2.28
CA GLY A 146 -26.07 -4.91 -0.88
C GLY A 146 -24.95 -5.50 -0.01
N TRP A 147 -25.26 -6.55 0.76
CA TRP A 147 -24.30 -7.23 1.65
C TRP A 147 -23.18 -7.96 0.89
N ILE A 148 -23.43 -8.39 -0.35
CA ILE A 148 -22.43 -9.08 -1.19
C ILE A 148 -21.25 -8.12 -1.46
N GLY A 149 -21.52 -6.82 -1.54
CA GLY A 149 -20.50 -5.79 -1.69
C GLY A 149 -19.47 -5.77 -0.55
N ILE A 150 -19.91 -6.09 0.68
CA ILE A 150 -19.02 -6.19 1.85
C ILE A 150 -18.10 -7.40 1.70
N VAL A 151 -18.66 -8.55 1.30
CA VAL A 151 -17.87 -9.78 1.06
C VAL A 151 -16.82 -9.55 -0.03
N PHE A 152 -17.21 -8.91 -1.14
CA PHE A 152 -16.25 -8.52 -2.19
C PHE A 152 -15.17 -7.59 -1.68
N THR A 153 -15.49 -6.61 -0.83
CA THR A 153 -14.48 -5.70 -0.26
C THR A 153 -13.49 -6.43 0.63
N VAL A 154 -13.94 -7.37 1.47
CA VAL A 154 -13.04 -8.20 2.28
C VAL A 154 -12.11 -9.01 1.38
N ILE A 155 -12.67 -9.73 0.40
CA ILE A 155 -11.89 -10.55 -0.54
C ILE A 155 -10.89 -9.67 -1.30
N TRP A 156 -11.28 -8.46 -1.69
CA TRP A 156 -10.40 -7.54 -2.39
C TRP A 156 -9.20 -7.10 -1.54
N ILE A 157 -9.44 -6.66 -0.30
CA ILE A 157 -8.38 -6.18 0.61
C ILE A 157 -7.41 -7.33 0.94
N VAL A 158 -7.95 -8.47 1.37
CA VAL A 158 -7.17 -9.67 1.72
C VAL A 158 -6.46 -10.22 0.47
N GLY A 159 -7.16 -10.31 -0.65
CA GLY A 159 -6.66 -10.83 -1.92
C GLY A 159 -5.49 -10.00 -2.46
N ILE A 160 -5.62 -8.68 -2.55
CA ILE A 160 -4.53 -7.80 -3.01
C ILE A 160 -3.34 -7.86 -2.04
N THR A 161 -3.58 -7.89 -0.72
CA THR A 161 -2.50 -8.03 0.27
C THR A 161 -1.66 -9.29 0.02
N ASN A 162 -2.32 -10.44 -0.21
CA ASN A 162 -1.61 -11.69 -0.50
C ASN A 162 -1.01 -11.70 -1.91
N ALA A 163 -1.69 -11.14 -2.91
CA ALA A 163 -1.19 -11.10 -4.28
C ALA A 163 0.11 -10.31 -4.40
N VAL A 164 0.20 -9.13 -3.77
CA VAL A 164 1.44 -8.33 -3.74
C VAL A 164 2.55 -9.09 -3.02
N ASN A 165 2.25 -9.74 -1.89
CA ASN A 165 3.23 -10.54 -1.16
C ASN A 165 3.75 -11.76 -1.95
N ILE A 166 2.96 -12.32 -2.88
CA ILE A 166 3.38 -13.44 -3.74
C ILE A 166 4.34 -12.97 -4.84
N ILE A 167 4.09 -11.79 -5.43
CA ILE A 167 4.96 -11.25 -6.48
C ILE A 167 6.22 -10.59 -5.93
N ASP A 168 6.30 -10.34 -4.63
CA ASP A 168 7.48 -9.80 -3.92
C ASP A 168 8.56 -10.88 -3.70
N GLY A 169 8.91 -11.59 -4.78
CA GLY A 169 9.95 -12.62 -4.81
C GLY A 169 11.17 -12.25 -5.67
N LEU A 170 11.10 -11.11 -6.36
CA LEU A 170 12.14 -10.59 -7.25
C LEU A 170 12.45 -9.14 -6.88
N ASP A 171 13.73 -8.76 -6.94
CA ASP A 171 14.19 -7.42 -6.57
C ASP A 171 13.45 -6.34 -7.37
N GLY A 172 12.72 -5.47 -6.66
CA GLY A 172 12.01 -4.32 -7.23
C GLY A 172 10.70 -4.63 -7.98
N LEU A 173 10.31 -5.90 -8.17
CA LEU A 173 9.09 -6.25 -8.93
C LEU A 173 7.83 -5.71 -8.25
N ALA A 174 7.62 -6.03 -6.96
CA ALA A 174 6.44 -5.58 -6.24
C ALA A 174 6.38 -4.06 -6.15
N ALA A 175 7.51 -3.40 -5.83
CA ALA A 175 7.61 -1.94 -5.77
C ALA A 175 7.25 -1.28 -7.10
N GLY A 176 7.75 -1.80 -8.23
CA GLY A 176 7.42 -1.29 -9.57
C GLY A 176 5.94 -1.44 -9.93
N VAL A 177 5.34 -2.61 -9.65
CA VAL A 177 3.91 -2.85 -9.91
C VAL A 177 3.03 -1.93 -9.07
N VAL A 178 3.35 -1.76 -7.78
CA VAL A 178 2.61 -0.86 -6.89
C VAL A 178 2.81 0.61 -7.28
N MET A 179 3.99 1.00 -7.78
CA MET A 179 4.25 2.35 -8.28
C MET A 179 3.35 2.69 -9.47
N ILE A 180 3.32 1.82 -10.49
CA ILE A 180 2.46 1.99 -11.67
C ILE A 180 0.98 2.03 -11.27
N SER A 181 0.58 1.15 -10.35
CA SER A 181 -0.79 1.12 -9.81
C SER A 181 -1.13 2.44 -9.10
N SER A 182 -0.21 2.97 -8.28
CA SER A 182 -0.41 4.21 -7.52
C SER A 182 -0.57 5.41 -8.46
N ILE A 183 0.25 5.52 -9.51
CA ILE A 183 0.11 6.55 -10.54
C ILE A 183 -1.23 6.40 -11.28
N SER A 184 -1.63 5.17 -11.63
CA SER A 184 -2.89 4.94 -12.33
C SER A 184 -4.10 5.38 -11.48
N ILE A 185 -4.10 5.04 -10.19
CA ILE A 185 -5.17 5.42 -9.26
C ILE A 185 -5.11 6.92 -8.95
N SER A 186 -3.93 7.54 -8.89
CA SER A 186 -3.80 8.98 -8.65
C SER A 186 -4.45 9.80 -9.76
N LEU A 187 -4.30 9.36 -11.01
CA LEU A 187 -4.99 9.97 -12.16
C LEU A 187 -6.50 9.84 -12.02
N VAL A 188 -7.02 8.65 -11.68
CA VAL A 188 -8.46 8.44 -11.42
C VAL A 188 -8.97 9.33 -10.29
N ALA A 189 -8.18 9.54 -9.23
CA ALA A 189 -8.53 10.45 -8.14
C ALA A 189 -8.66 11.91 -8.64
N MET A 190 -7.77 12.35 -9.55
CA MET A 190 -7.87 13.67 -10.19
C MET A 190 -9.15 13.80 -11.03
N PHE A 191 -9.48 12.78 -11.82
CA PHE A 191 -10.74 12.75 -12.58
C PHE A 191 -11.99 12.88 -11.71
N LYS A 192 -11.91 12.39 -10.47
CA LYS A 192 -13.00 12.49 -9.49
C LYS A 192 -12.91 13.75 -8.63
N GLY A 193 -11.97 14.66 -8.91
CA GLY A 193 -11.77 15.90 -8.14
C GLY A 193 -11.24 15.67 -6.72
N ASN A 194 -10.69 14.50 -6.42
CA ASN A 194 -10.14 14.18 -5.11
C ASN A 194 -8.63 14.47 -5.06
N LEU A 195 -8.31 15.75 -4.86
CA LEU A 195 -6.92 16.23 -4.81
C LEU A 195 -6.10 15.54 -3.71
N SER A 196 -6.62 15.47 -2.47
CA SER A 196 -5.90 14.88 -1.34
C SER A 196 -5.47 13.43 -1.61
N LEU A 197 -6.37 12.61 -2.16
CA LEU A 197 -6.05 11.21 -2.51
C LEU A 197 -5.03 11.15 -3.66
N SER A 198 -5.14 12.03 -4.65
CA SER A 198 -4.17 12.09 -5.75
C SER A 198 -2.76 12.43 -5.25
N LEU A 199 -2.63 13.48 -4.42
CA LEU A 199 -1.35 13.89 -3.84
C LEU A 199 -0.74 12.80 -2.96
N LEU A 200 -1.55 12.11 -2.16
CA LEU A 200 -1.12 10.96 -1.36
C LEU A 200 -0.53 9.85 -2.24
N LEU A 201 -1.21 9.49 -3.34
CA LEU A 201 -0.78 8.43 -4.25
C LEU A 201 0.47 8.81 -5.08
N PHE A 202 0.62 10.08 -5.46
CA PHE A 202 1.87 10.59 -6.05
C PHE A 202 3.02 10.62 -5.03
N GLY A 203 2.74 10.90 -3.76
CA GLY A 203 3.72 10.75 -2.69
C GLY A 203 4.16 9.30 -2.50
N ILE A 204 3.21 8.35 -2.57
CA ILE A 204 3.53 6.91 -2.54
C ILE A 204 4.36 6.51 -3.76
N SER A 205 4.07 7.01 -4.97
CA SER A 205 4.89 6.68 -6.14
C SER A 205 6.33 7.20 -5.99
N GLY A 206 6.54 8.42 -5.47
CA GLY A 206 7.88 8.92 -5.15
C GLY A 206 8.59 8.08 -4.08
N THR A 207 7.85 7.63 -3.06
CA THR A 207 8.35 6.72 -2.02
C THR A 207 8.88 5.41 -2.61
N LEU A 208 8.15 4.84 -3.58
CA LEU A 208 8.48 3.58 -4.24
C LEU A 208 9.62 3.71 -5.26
N VAL A 209 9.83 4.89 -5.84
CA VAL A 209 11.00 5.17 -6.70
C VAL A 209 12.30 5.21 -5.88
N ALA A 210 12.23 5.68 -4.64
CA ALA A 210 13.39 5.78 -3.74
C ALA A 210 13.70 4.49 -2.97
N PHE A 211 12.73 3.59 -2.84
CA PHE A 211 12.84 2.32 -2.12
C PHE A 211 13.63 1.29 -2.92
#